data_AF-A0A9J7KR63-F1
#
_entry.id   AF-A0A9J7KR63-F1
#
_cell.length_a   1.000
_cell.length_b   1.000
_cell.length_c   1.000
_cell.angle_alpha   90.00
_cell.angle_beta   90.00
_cell.angle_gamma   90.00
#
_symmetry.space_group_name_H-M   'P 1'
#
loop_
_entity.id
_entity.type
_entity.pdbx_description
1 polymer ?
#
loop_
_entity_poly.entity_id
_entity_poly.type
_entity_poly.pdbx_seq_one_letter_code
_entity_poly.pdbx_strand_id
1 'polypeptide(L)'
;MSAPVKDVTIPEDAPSDLLLNKHADFIALYGAKKDDYEYCMTEYLRLSGMYWGLTTMDLLGQLERMDRQQVVEFVAACQHDCGGFGASVGHDPHLLYALSAVQILTLYDALDAVNVDKLVEFVSNLQQPDGSFYGDKWGEVDTRFSFCAVACLKLLGKLSAIDVEKATNFVLSCMNFDGGFGCRPGSESHSGQIYCCVGFLAVTGQLHHVNADLLGWWLCERQLPSGGLNGRPEKLPDVCYSWWVLASLKMIGRLHWIDKDKLRTFILACQDEETGGFADRPGDMVDPFHTLFGIAGLSLLGATEVKTVNPVLCMPEDTLRRINLHIELLSS
;
A
#
# COMPACT_ATOMS: atom_id res chain seq x y z
N MET A 1 -38.28 -4.45 -3.83
CA MET A 1 -37.66 -3.16 -3.45
C MET A 1 -36.17 -3.41 -3.37
N SER A 2 -35.39 -2.92 -4.34
CA SER A 2 -33.93 -2.97 -4.24
C SER A 2 -33.51 -2.08 -3.07
N ALA A 3 -32.57 -2.54 -2.23
CA ALA A 3 -31.97 -1.69 -1.23
C ALA A 3 -31.32 -0.47 -1.95
N PRO A 4 -31.36 0.73 -1.35
CA PRO A 4 -30.65 1.88 -1.91
C PRO A 4 -29.15 1.56 -1.93
N VAL A 5 -28.51 1.76 -3.09
CA VAL A 5 -27.06 1.61 -3.24
C VAL A 5 -26.38 2.63 -2.32
N LYS A 6 -25.48 2.17 -1.46
CA LYS A 6 -24.68 3.06 -0.61
C LYS A 6 -23.56 3.66 -1.45
N ASP A 7 -23.67 4.95 -1.71
CA ASP A 7 -22.71 5.70 -2.49
C ASP A 7 -22.64 7.15 -1.99
N VAL A 8 -21.64 7.89 -2.44
CA VAL A 8 -21.51 9.33 -2.20
C VAL A 8 -22.02 10.14 -3.39
N THR A 9 -22.43 11.38 -3.12
CA THR A 9 -22.68 12.36 -4.17
C THR A 9 -21.47 13.28 -4.24
N ILE A 10 -20.84 13.39 -5.41
CA ILE A 10 -19.76 14.34 -5.63
C ILE A 10 -20.38 15.75 -5.76
N PRO A 11 -19.95 16.74 -4.96
CA PRO A 11 -20.41 18.13 -5.10
C PRO A 11 -20.10 18.70 -6.50
N GLU A 12 -20.96 19.59 -7.00
CA GLU A 12 -20.75 20.21 -8.34
C GLU A 12 -19.50 21.10 -8.39
N ASP A 13 -19.10 21.64 -7.24
CA ASP A 13 -17.91 22.47 -7.03
C ASP A 13 -16.68 21.64 -6.57
N ALA A 14 -16.76 20.31 -6.61
CA ALA A 14 -15.65 19.47 -6.21
C ALA A 14 -14.41 19.66 -7.11
N PRO A 15 -13.19 19.50 -6.59
CA PRO A 15 -11.98 19.78 -7.34
C PRO A 15 -11.84 18.86 -8.55
N SER A 16 -11.58 19.44 -9.72
CA SER A 16 -11.43 18.70 -10.99
C SER A 16 -10.00 18.69 -11.54
N ASP A 17 -9.12 19.50 -10.98
CA ASP A 17 -7.70 19.60 -11.37
C ASP A 17 -6.81 19.04 -10.25
N LEU A 18 -5.65 18.49 -10.62
CA LEU A 18 -4.69 17.94 -9.66
C LEU A 18 -3.85 19.05 -9.01
N LEU A 19 -3.92 19.17 -7.68
CA LEU A 19 -3.32 20.26 -6.92
C LEU A 19 -1.90 19.92 -6.41
N LEU A 20 -1.00 19.52 -7.32
CA LEU A 20 0.35 18.98 -7.02
C LEU A 20 1.12 19.73 -5.92
N ASN A 21 1.26 21.06 -6.06
CA ASN A 21 2.02 21.88 -5.13
C ASN A 21 1.38 21.88 -3.73
N LYS A 22 0.05 21.89 -3.64
CA LYS A 22 -0.67 21.85 -2.36
C LYS A 22 -0.45 20.52 -1.66
N HIS A 23 -0.48 19.39 -2.38
CA HIS A 23 -0.20 18.09 -1.76
C HIS A 23 1.25 17.99 -1.27
N ALA A 24 2.21 18.52 -2.02
CA ALA A 24 3.60 18.52 -1.58
C ALA A 24 3.82 19.43 -0.35
N ASP A 25 3.17 20.59 -0.32
CA ASP A 25 3.20 21.50 0.84
C ASP A 25 2.55 20.87 2.07
N PHE A 26 1.40 20.21 1.89
CA PHE A 26 0.71 19.45 2.94
C PHE A 26 1.64 18.41 3.59
N ILE A 27 2.28 17.56 2.78
CA ILE A 27 3.18 16.50 3.29
C ILE A 27 4.44 17.10 3.94
N ALA A 28 5.04 18.12 3.34
CA ALA A 28 6.23 18.77 3.91
C ALA A 28 5.92 19.42 5.28
N LEU A 29 4.74 20.03 5.43
CA LEU A 29 4.30 20.61 6.70
C LEU A 29 3.94 19.55 7.74
N TYR A 30 3.34 18.43 7.33
CA TYR A 30 3.02 17.31 8.23
C TYR A 30 4.29 16.76 8.91
N GLY A 31 5.40 16.67 8.18
CA GLY A 31 6.69 16.24 8.74
C GLY A 31 7.34 17.24 9.72
N ALA A 32 6.97 18.52 9.66
CA ALA A 32 7.58 19.59 10.46
C ALA A 32 6.87 19.84 11.81
N LYS A 33 5.57 19.52 11.93
CA LYS A 33 4.76 19.79 13.13
C LYS A 33 4.91 18.69 14.20
N LYS A 34 6.05 18.68 14.88
CA LYS A 34 6.36 17.66 15.92
C LYS A 34 5.62 17.85 17.25
N ASP A 35 5.12 19.06 17.51
CA ASP A 35 4.46 19.40 18.78
C ASP A 35 2.93 19.20 18.76
N ASP A 36 2.39 18.64 17.67
CA ASP A 36 0.93 18.48 17.49
C ASP A 36 0.37 17.23 18.20
N TYR A 37 -0.90 17.31 18.62
CA TYR A 37 -1.60 16.20 19.26
C TYR A 37 -1.72 14.99 18.32
N GLU A 38 -2.04 15.23 17.04
CA GLU A 38 -2.12 14.16 16.04
C GLU A 38 -0.77 13.48 15.82
N TYR A 39 0.34 14.24 15.90
CA TYR A 39 1.68 13.66 15.86
C TYR A 39 1.82 12.63 17.00
N CYS A 40 1.53 13.00 18.25
CA CYS A 40 1.61 12.08 19.38
C CYS A 40 0.66 10.87 19.25
N MET A 41 -0.60 11.10 18.88
CA MET A 41 -1.62 10.03 18.80
C MET A 41 -1.38 9.03 17.67
N THR A 42 -0.63 9.39 16.64
CA THR A 42 -0.27 8.52 15.50
C THR A 42 1.10 7.87 15.65
N GLU A 43 1.76 8.01 16.81
CA GLU A 43 3.11 7.47 17.01
C GLU A 43 3.19 5.95 16.79
N TYR A 44 2.14 5.21 17.13
CA TYR A 44 2.04 3.76 16.94
C TYR A 44 2.04 3.31 15.47
N LEU A 45 1.98 4.24 14.51
CA LEU A 45 2.09 3.98 13.07
C LEU A 45 3.09 4.90 12.36
N ARG A 46 3.93 5.63 13.12
CA ARG A 46 4.80 6.71 12.61
C ARG A 46 5.62 6.28 11.41
N LEU A 47 6.27 5.12 11.48
CA LEU A 47 7.18 4.66 10.41
C LEU A 47 6.41 4.37 9.11
N SER A 48 5.19 3.83 9.18
CA SER A 48 4.31 3.72 8.01
C SER A 48 3.83 5.10 7.52
N GLY A 49 3.51 6.02 8.44
CA GLY A 49 3.22 7.42 8.12
C GLY A 49 4.33 8.12 7.33
N MET A 50 5.58 7.90 7.75
CA MET A 50 6.76 8.40 7.04
C MET A 50 6.88 7.77 5.65
N TYR A 51 6.66 6.46 5.52
CA TYR A 51 6.64 5.79 4.22
C TYR A 51 5.59 6.43 3.29
N TRP A 52 4.37 6.71 3.77
CA TRP A 52 3.32 7.33 2.95
C TRP A 52 3.71 8.72 2.47
N GLY A 53 4.19 9.58 3.39
CA GLY A 53 4.62 10.93 3.05
C GLY A 53 5.80 10.94 2.08
N LEU A 54 6.85 10.16 2.35
CA LEU A 54 8.07 10.13 1.53
C LEU A 54 7.80 9.56 0.13
N THR A 55 7.00 8.50 0.04
CA THR A 55 6.61 7.94 -1.26
C THR A 55 5.79 8.94 -2.07
N THR A 56 4.88 9.67 -1.41
CA THR A 56 4.11 10.75 -2.06
C THR A 56 5.05 11.82 -2.60
N MET A 57 6.00 12.31 -1.79
CA MET A 57 6.95 13.33 -2.22
C MET A 57 7.82 12.85 -3.38
N ASP A 58 8.26 11.58 -3.39
CA ASP A 58 9.01 11.03 -4.52
C ASP A 58 8.16 10.89 -5.79
N LEU A 59 6.91 10.43 -5.67
CA LEU A 59 5.97 10.38 -6.80
C LEU A 59 5.68 11.78 -7.39
N LEU A 60 5.69 12.81 -6.55
CA LEU A 60 5.58 14.22 -6.96
C LEU A 60 6.90 14.83 -7.46
N GLY A 61 8.02 14.09 -7.39
CA GLY A 61 9.34 14.58 -7.77
C GLY A 61 9.91 15.65 -6.83
N GLN A 62 9.51 15.62 -5.56
CA GLN A 62 9.89 16.60 -4.53
C GLN A 62 10.48 15.96 -3.26
N LEU A 63 11.01 14.74 -3.34
CA LEU A 63 11.59 14.03 -2.19
C LEU A 63 12.72 14.83 -1.49
N GLU A 64 13.43 15.68 -2.24
CA GLU A 64 14.51 16.54 -1.74
C GLU A 64 14.06 17.61 -0.74
N ARG A 65 12.75 17.88 -0.66
CA ARG A 65 12.17 18.76 0.39
C ARG A 65 12.18 18.11 1.78
N MET A 66 12.37 16.79 1.85
CA MET A 66 12.34 16.02 3.08
C MET A 66 13.77 15.80 3.61
N ASP A 67 13.95 15.88 4.92
CA ASP A 67 15.26 15.72 5.57
C ASP A 67 15.71 14.25 5.55
N ARG A 68 16.46 13.88 4.51
CA ARG A 68 17.00 12.52 4.33
C ARG A 68 17.78 12.04 5.56
N GLN A 69 18.64 12.89 6.13
CA GLN A 69 19.52 12.46 7.21
C GLN A 69 18.69 12.13 8.46
N GLN A 70 17.80 13.04 8.86
CA GLN A 70 16.92 12.83 10.01
C GLN A 70 16.02 11.61 9.82
N VAL A 71 15.50 11.39 8.61
CA VAL A 71 14.67 10.21 8.31
C VAL A 71 15.46 8.91 8.47
N VAL A 72 16.64 8.82 7.86
CA VAL A 72 17.46 7.60 7.90
C VAL A 72 17.91 7.29 9.33
N GLU A 73 18.33 8.32 10.09
CA GLU A 73 18.70 8.17 11.50
C GLU A 73 17.51 7.68 12.35
N PHE A 74 16.31 8.22 12.12
CA PHE A 74 15.10 7.78 12.83
C PHE A 74 14.72 6.34 12.50
N VAL A 75 14.74 5.95 11.22
CA VAL A 75 14.44 4.57 10.81
C VAL A 75 15.45 3.60 11.43
N ALA A 76 16.75 3.93 11.41
CA ALA A 76 17.77 3.09 12.03
C ALA A 76 17.58 2.95 13.54
N ALA A 77 17.18 4.02 14.24
CA ALA A 77 16.87 3.99 15.67
C ALA A 77 15.64 3.14 16.02
N CYS A 78 14.77 2.83 15.05
CA CYS A 78 13.62 1.94 15.24
C CYS A 78 13.95 0.45 15.09
N GLN A 79 15.19 0.08 14.70
CA GLN A 79 15.59 -1.32 14.61
C GLN A 79 15.90 -1.90 16.00
N HIS A 80 15.31 -3.05 16.31
CA HIS A 80 15.53 -3.77 17.57
C HIS A 80 16.66 -4.80 17.45
N ASP A 81 17.14 -5.29 18.59
CA ASP A 81 18.15 -6.35 18.66
C ASP A 81 17.75 -7.64 17.93
N CYS A 82 16.45 -7.94 17.87
CA CYS A 82 15.91 -9.06 17.12
C CYS A 82 15.87 -8.85 15.60
N GLY A 83 16.22 -7.66 15.11
CA GLY A 83 16.27 -7.30 13.70
C GLY A 83 15.02 -6.60 13.15
N GLY A 84 13.86 -6.80 13.78
CA GLY A 84 12.61 -6.15 13.41
C GLY A 84 12.57 -4.66 13.75
N PHE A 85 11.58 -3.95 13.19
CA PHE A 85 11.41 -2.51 13.38
C PHE A 85 10.12 -2.21 14.13
N GLY A 86 10.21 -1.31 15.12
CA GLY A 86 9.03 -0.72 15.76
C GLY A 86 8.42 0.40 14.93
N ALA A 87 7.18 0.79 15.24
CA ALA A 87 6.53 1.93 14.59
C ALA A 87 7.22 3.27 14.88
N SER A 88 7.85 3.36 16.05
CA SER A 88 8.62 4.49 16.54
C SER A 88 9.67 3.96 17.54
N VAL A 89 10.57 4.82 17.99
CA VAL A 89 11.59 4.47 18.98
C VAL A 89 10.91 4.01 20.28
N GLY A 90 11.24 2.80 20.72
CA GLY A 90 10.69 2.19 21.94
C GLY A 90 9.38 1.41 21.78
N HIS A 91 8.80 1.38 20.57
CA HIS A 91 7.62 0.55 20.26
C HIS A 91 8.04 -0.86 19.88
N ASP A 92 7.17 -1.86 20.09
CA ASP A 92 7.50 -3.26 19.78
C ASP A 92 7.69 -3.50 18.26
N PRO A 93 8.63 -4.37 17.87
CA PRO A 93 8.93 -4.63 16.47
C PRO A 93 7.83 -5.47 15.80
N HIS A 94 7.45 -5.09 14.57
CA HIS A 94 6.38 -5.73 13.82
C HIS A 94 6.66 -5.74 12.32
N LEU A 95 6.17 -6.75 11.60
CA LEU A 95 6.43 -6.97 10.18
C LEU A 95 5.92 -5.83 9.27
N LEU A 96 4.83 -5.18 9.66
CA LEU A 96 4.30 -3.97 9.00
C LEU A 96 5.36 -2.86 8.94
N TYR A 97 5.98 -2.54 10.08
CA TYR A 97 6.96 -1.47 10.17
C TYR A 97 8.33 -1.90 9.61
N ALA A 98 8.65 -3.20 9.67
CA ALA A 98 9.82 -3.74 8.97
C ALA A 98 9.72 -3.51 7.45
N LEU A 99 8.56 -3.76 6.84
CA LEU A 99 8.34 -3.44 5.43
C LEU A 99 8.45 -1.93 5.19
N SER A 100 7.76 -1.09 5.97
CA SER A 100 7.82 0.37 5.79
C SER A 100 9.24 0.91 5.91
N ALA A 101 10.06 0.36 6.82
CA ALA A 101 11.47 0.74 6.99
C ALA A 101 12.29 0.41 5.75
N VAL A 102 12.17 -0.81 5.23
CA VAL A 102 12.88 -1.21 4.01
C VAL A 102 12.44 -0.38 2.81
N GLN A 103 11.15 -0.06 2.68
CA GLN A 103 10.67 0.82 1.61
C GLN A 103 11.28 2.21 1.70
N ILE A 104 11.31 2.83 2.89
CA ILE A 104 11.93 4.15 3.11
C ILE A 104 13.43 4.12 2.78
N LEU A 105 14.15 3.13 3.31
CA LEU A 105 15.59 3.01 3.08
C LEU A 105 15.90 2.71 1.60
N THR A 106 15.00 1.99 0.91
CA THR A 106 15.12 1.76 -0.53
C THR A 106 14.91 3.05 -1.33
N LEU A 107 13.91 3.88 -0.98
CA LEU A 107 13.71 5.20 -1.61
C LEU A 107 14.99 6.04 -1.55
N TYR A 108 15.65 6.04 -0.39
CA TYR A 108 16.86 6.84 -0.12
C TYR A 108 18.20 6.17 -0.46
N ASP A 109 18.18 4.94 -0.97
CA ASP A 109 19.39 4.13 -1.22
C ASP A 109 20.31 4.10 0.02
N ALA A 110 19.73 3.68 1.15
CA ALA A 110 20.33 3.79 2.49
C ALA A 110 20.17 2.51 3.33
N LEU A 111 20.05 1.34 2.68
CA LEU A 111 19.91 0.05 3.38
C LEU A 111 21.13 -0.30 4.24
N ASP A 112 22.29 0.30 3.98
CA ASP A 112 23.51 0.18 4.75
C ASP A 112 23.43 0.84 6.15
N ALA A 113 22.43 1.66 6.40
CA ALA A 113 22.18 2.28 7.72
C ALA A 113 21.66 1.31 8.78
N VAL A 114 21.26 0.08 8.40
CA VAL A 114 20.63 -0.90 9.29
C VAL A 114 21.25 -2.28 9.14
N ASN A 115 21.01 -3.15 10.13
CA ASN A 115 21.46 -4.54 10.05
C ASN A 115 20.49 -5.38 9.21
N VAL A 116 20.78 -5.50 7.92
CA VAL A 116 19.96 -6.26 6.96
C VAL A 116 19.90 -7.75 7.30
N ASP A 117 21.00 -8.36 7.74
CA ASP A 117 21.03 -9.79 8.04
C ASP A 117 20.11 -10.15 9.23
N LYS A 118 20.12 -9.32 10.28
CA LYS A 118 19.18 -9.47 11.41
C LYS A 118 17.72 -9.26 10.98
N LEU A 119 17.46 -8.32 10.08
CA LEU A 119 16.10 -8.13 9.56
C LEU A 119 15.63 -9.36 8.76
N VAL A 120 16.50 -9.96 7.95
CA VAL A 120 16.19 -11.21 7.23
C VAL A 120 15.90 -12.33 8.22
N GLU A 121 16.69 -12.46 9.29
CA GLU A 121 16.44 -13.42 10.38
C GLU A 121 15.09 -13.18 11.06
N PHE A 122 14.77 -11.92 11.40
CA PHE A 122 13.48 -11.54 11.97
C PHE A 122 12.31 -11.99 11.11
N VAL A 123 12.32 -11.65 9.82
CA VAL A 123 11.25 -12.01 8.87
C VAL A 123 11.13 -13.52 8.74
N SER A 124 12.26 -14.22 8.63
CA SER A 124 12.28 -15.68 8.42
C SER A 124 11.75 -16.43 9.63
N ASN A 125 12.06 -15.96 10.85
CA ASN A 125 11.59 -16.56 12.10
C ASN A 125 10.09 -16.36 12.35
N LEU A 126 9.43 -15.46 11.62
CA LEU A 126 7.97 -15.27 11.72
C LEU A 126 7.17 -16.22 10.81
N GLN A 127 7.83 -16.98 9.93
CA GLN A 127 7.16 -18.00 9.12
C GLN A 127 6.76 -19.20 9.98
N GLN A 128 5.51 -19.62 9.85
CA GLN A 128 4.93 -20.75 10.58
C GLN A 128 5.03 -22.06 9.79
N PRO A 129 4.89 -23.23 10.44
CA PRO A 129 5.02 -24.53 9.78
C PRO A 129 4.07 -24.76 8.59
N ASP A 130 2.89 -24.11 8.59
CA ASP A 130 1.89 -24.15 7.52
C ASP A 130 2.17 -23.16 6.37
N GLY A 131 3.22 -22.34 6.49
CA GLY A 131 3.61 -21.31 5.53
C GLY A 131 3.07 -19.92 5.82
N SER A 132 2.14 -19.77 6.76
CA SER A 132 1.63 -18.46 7.19
C SER A 132 2.74 -17.65 7.88
N PHE A 133 2.49 -16.35 8.08
CA PHE A 133 3.40 -15.48 8.81
C PHE A 133 2.67 -14.85 9.98
N TYR A 134 3.36 -14.79 11.12
CA TYR A 134 2.94 -13.91 12.20
C TYR A 134 3.37 -12.46 11.92
N GLY A 135 2.60 -11.50 12.44
CA GLY A 135 2.98 -10.09 12.41
C GLY A 135 4.15 -9.77 13.34
N ASP A 136 4.21 -10.46 14.47
CA ASP A 136 5.25 -10.37 15.49
C ASP A 136 5.27 -11.64 16.38
N LYS A 137 5.92 -11.56 17.54
CA LYS A 137 6.03 -12.65 18.52
C LYS A 137 4.70 -13.08 19.16
N TRP A 138 3.60 -12.33 18.98
CA TRP A 138 2.31 -12.57 19.64
C TRP A 138 1.34 -13.42 18.83
N GLY A 139 1.68 -13.78 17.60
CA GLY A 139 1.03 -14.89 16.90
C GLY A 139 -0.21 -14.54 16.07
N GLU A 140 -0.47 -13.28 15.75
CA GLU A 140 -1.53 -12.94 14.80
C GLU A 140 -1.16 -13.43 13.40
N VAL A 141 -2.03 -14.24 12.79
CA VAL A 141 -1.89 -14.67 11.38
C VAL A 141 -2.78 -13.79 10.49
N ASP A 142 -2.19 -13.18 9.46
CA ASP A 142 -2.93 -12.45 8.43
C ASP A 142 -2.16 -12.53 7.09
N THR A 143 -2.84 -12.70 5.96
CA THR A 143 -2.23 -12.66 4.62
C THR A 143 -1.51 -11.35 4.31
N ARG A 144 -1.86 -10.25 4.99
CA ARG A 144 -1.09 -9.00 4.98
C ARG A 144 0.36 -9.22 5.43
N PHE A 145 0.60 -10.09 6.41
CA PHE A 145 1.94 -10.42 6.89
C PHE A 145 2.70 -11.30 5.91
N SER A 146 2.01 -12.22 5.21
CA SER A 146 2.62 -12.93 4.08
C SER A 146 3.13 -11.96 3.02
N PHE A 147 2.32 -10.95 2.65
CA PHE A 147 2.74 -9.90 1.72
C PHE A 147 3.92 -9.08 2.27
N CYS A 148 3.86 -8.63 3.53
CA CYS A 148 4.95 -7.87 4.14
C CYS A 148 6.27 -8.64 4.15
N ALA A 149 6.25 -9.93 4.47
CA ALA A 149 7.44 -10.78 4.46
C ALA A 149 8.08 -10.86 3.08
N VAL A 150 7.30 -11.22 2.04
CA VAL A 150 7.87 -11.40 0.69
C VAL A 150 8.27 -10.07 0.06
N ALA A 151 7.51 -8.99 0.28
CA ALA A 151 7.86 -7.66 -0.22
C ALA A 151 9.16 -7.16 0.41
N CYS A 152 9.31 -7.32 1.73
CA CYS A 152 10.53 -6.98 2.46
C CYS A 152 11.73 -7.77 1.91
N LEU A 153 11.62 -9.10 1.86
CA LEU A 153 12.72 -9.95 1.38
C LEU A 153 13.02 -9.74 -0.11
N LYS A 154 12.02 -9.40 -0.93
CA LYS A 154 12.24 -9.10 -2.36
C LYS A 154 13.02 -7.80 -2.54
N LEU A 155 12.68 -6.75 -1.80
CA LEU A 155 13.43 -5.48 -1.79
C LEU A 155 14.89 -5.68 -1.33
N LEU A 156 15.12 -6.60 -0.40
CA LEU A 156 16.46 -6.93 0.09
C LEU A 156 17.24 -7.93 -0.80
N GLY A 157 16.60 -8.53 -1.81
CA GLY A 157 17.20 -9.59 -2.63
C GLY A 157 17.43 -10.91 -1.87
N LYS A 158 16.60 -11.20 -0.86
CA LYS A 158 16.74 -12.32 0.10
C LYS A 158 15.50 -13.22 0.19
N LEU A 159 14.70 -13.30 -0.87
CA LEU A 159 13.46 -14.10 -0.90
C LEU A 159 13.70 -15.60 -0.59
N SER A 160 14.90 -16.12 -0.85
CA SER A 160 15.28 -17.50 -0.54
C SER A 160 15.46 -17.80 0.95
N ALA A 161 15.32 -16.81 1.84
CA ALA A 161 15.44 -17.00 3.28
C ALA A 161 14.22 -17.70 3.92
N ILE A 162 13.11 -17.79 3.19
CA ILE A 162 11.85 -18.41 3.62
C ILE A 162 11.44 -19.56 2.71
N ASP A 163 10.53 -20.40 3.20
CA ASP A 163 9.87 -21.43 2.41
C ASP A 163 8.76 -20.81 1.55
N VAL A 164 9.13 -20.38 0.34
CA VAL A 164 8.21 -19.70 -0.60
C VAL A 164 7.07 -20.62 -1.05
N GLU A 165 7.32 -21.94 -1.16
CA GLU A 165 6.31 -22.90 -1.58
C GLU A 165 5.21 -23.02 -0.52
N LYS A 166 5.58 -23.20 0.75
CA LYS A 166 4.60 -23.20 1.85
C LYS A 166 3.87 -21.88 1.98
N ALA A 167 4.58 -20.76 1.88
CA ALA A 167 3.96 -19.44 1.92
C ALA A 167 2.92 -19.27 0.81
N THR A 168 3.24 -19.74 -0.40
CA THR A 168 2.30 -19.75 -1.54
C THR A 168 1.09 -20.63 -1.24
N ASN A 169 1.30 -21.85 -0.74
CA ASN A 169 0.21 -22.76 -0.39
C ASN A 169 -0.73 -22.17 0.67
N PHE A 170 -0.20 -21.49 1.69
CA PHE A 170 -1.01 -20.79 2.68
C PHE A 170 -1.86 -19.67 2.04
N VAL A 171 -1.26 -18.79 1.23
CA VAL A 171 -1.99 -17.70 0.55
C VAL A 171 -3.07 -18.26 -0.37
N LEU A 172 -2.79 -19.32 -1.13
CA LEU A 172 -3.77 -19.98 -1.99
C LEU A 172 -4.92 -20.62 -1.19
N SER A 173 -4.65 -21.13 0.02
CA SER A 173 -5.71 -21.65 0.90
C SER A 173 -6.65 -20.55 1.44
N CYS A 174 -6.30 -19.28 1.27
CA CYS A 174 -7.13 -18.12 1.59
C CYS A 174 -7.98 -17.63 0.40
N MET A 175 -7.87 -18.26 -0.78
CA MET A 175 -8.68 -17.95 -1.96
C MET A 175 -10.12 -18.42 -1.78
N ASN A 176 -11.08 -17.57 -2.16
CA ASN A 176 -12.51 -17.77 -1.95
C ASN A 176 -13.26 -18.14 -3.24
N PHE A 177 -14.54 -18.48 -3.09
CA PHE A 177 -15.44 -18.86 -4.20
C PHE A 177 -15.60 -17.76 -5.27
N ASP A 178 -15.38 -16.50 -4.90
CA ASP A 178 -15.45 -15.32 -5.75
C ASP A 178 -14.09 -14.95 -6.37
N GLY A 179 -13.08 -15.82 -6.23
CA GLY A 179 -11.71 -15.58 -6.67
C GLY A 179 -10.92 -14.60 -5.80
N GLY A 180 -11.56 -13.97 -4.82
CA GLY A 180 -10.93 -13.05 -3.87
C GLY A 180 -10.18 -13.77 -2.76
N PHE A 181 -9.62 -12.99 -1.83
CA PHE A 181 -8.84 -13.50 -0.71
C PHE A 181 -9.23 -12.81 0.59
N GLY A 182 -9.22 -13.59 1.68
CA GLY A 182 -9.39 -13.09 3.04
C GLY A 182 -8.09 -13.04 3.84
N CYS A 183 -8.17 -12.71 5.13
CA CYS A 183 -7.00 -12.61 6.02
C CYS A 183 -6.44 -13.97 6.44
N ARG A 184 -7.29 -15.00 6.51
CA ARG A 184 -6.96 -16.40 6.85
C ARG A 184 -7.90 -17.33 6.09
N PRO A 185 -7.63 -18.65 6.00
CA PRO A 185 -8.52 -19.59 5.33
C PRO A 185 -9.97 -19.47 5.81
N GLY A 186 -10.90 -19.32 4.87
CA GLY A 186 -12.34 -19.14 5.14
C GLY A 186 -12.78 -17.72 5.51
N SER A 187 -11.89 -16.73 5.53
CA SER A 187 -12.25 -15.32 5.76
C SER A 187 -12.80 -14.67 4.49
N GLU A 188 -13.77 -13.75 4.64
CA GLU A 188 -14.42 -13.03 3.52
C GLU A 188 -13.41 -12.26 2.64
N SER A 189 -13.67 -12.21 1.34
CA SER A 189 -12.93 -11.40 0.37
C SER A 189 -13.06 -9.90 0.66
N HIS A 190 -11.93 -9.19 0.68
CA HIS A 190 -11.87 -7.74 0.88
C HIS A 190 -10.72 -7.14 0.06
N SER A 191 -10.89 -5.94 -0.50
CA SER A 191 -9.92 -5.37 -1.45
C SER A 191 -8.51 -5.24 -0.89
N GLY A 192 -8.36 -4.91 0.40
CA GLY A 192 -7.05 -4.84 1.06
C GLY A 192 -6.33 -6.19 1.13
N GLN A 193 -7.06 -7.26 1.45
CA GLN A 193 -6.51 -8.63 1.48
C GLN A 193 -6.22 -9.14 0.07
N ILE A 194 -7.07 -8.81 -0.90
CA ILE A 194 -6.84 -9.12 -2.31
C ILE A 194 -5.56 -8.43 -2.80
N TYR A 195 -5.35 -7.15 -2.50
CA TYR A 195 -4.11 -6.44 -2.84
C TYR A 195 -2.88 -7.15 -2.27
N CYS A 196 -2.91 -7.53 -0.99
CA CYS A 196 -1.80 -8.24 -0.36
C CYS A 196 -1.57 -9.63 -1.00
N CYS A 197 -2.62 -10.42 -1.24
CA CYS A 197 -2.47 -11.77 -1.78
C CYS A 197 -2.04 -11.76 -3.25
N VAL A 198 -2.63 -10.91 -4.08
CA VAL A 198 -2.23 -10.76 -5.49
C VAL A 198 -0.83 -10.17 -5.58
N GLY A 199 -0.49 -9.20 -4.73
CA GLY A 199 0.87 -8.66 -4.62
C GLY A 199 1.90 -9.71 -4.18
N PHE A 200 1.54 -10.57 -3.22
CA PHE A 200 2.35 -11.71 -2.81
C PHE A 200 2.60 -12.65 -4.00
N LEU A 201 1.54 -13.01 -4.73
CA LEU A 201 1.63 -13.92 -5.89
C LEU A 201 2.43 -13.27 -7.02
N ALA A 202 2.37 -11.95 -7.20
CA ALA A 202 3.22 -11.23 -8.14
C ALA A 202 4.69 -11.31 -7.73
N VAL A 203 5.02 -10.97 -6.49
CA VAL A 203 6.41 -11.00 -5.94
C VAL A 203 7.05 -12.39 -6.09
N THR A 204 6.26 -13.45 -5.90
CA THR A 204 6.69 -14.85 -5.93
C THR A 204 6.58 -15.52 -7.31
N GLY A 205 6.05 -14.84 -8.33
CA GLY A 205 5.91 -15.40 -9.68
C GLY A 205 4.75 -16.41 -9.83
N GLN A 206 3.74 -16.31 -8.97
CA GLN A 206 2.64 -17.27 -8.79
C GLN A 206 1.27 -16.73 -9.25
N LEU A 207 1.23 -15.63 -10.02
CA LEU A 207 -0.02 -15.04 -10.53
C LEU A 207 -0.85 -16.00 -11.40
N HIS A 208 -0.23 -17.01 -12.00
CA HIS A 208 -0.91 -18.02 -12.82
C HIS A 208 -1.92 -18.87 -12.04
N HIS A 209 -1.88 -18.86 -10.70
CA HIS A 209 -2.90 -19.49 -9.86
C HIS A 209 -4.19 -18.67 -9.73
N VAL A 210 -4.14 -17.36 -10.05
CA VAL A 210 -5.31 -16.48 -9.93
C VAL A 210 -6.24 -16.69 -11.10
N ASN A 211 -7.52 -16.94 -10.83
CA ASN A 211 -8.56 -16.83 -11.85
C ASN A 211 -8.81 -15.33 -12.13
N ALA A 212 -8.04 -14.77 -13.07
CA ALA A 212 -8.02 -13.35 -13.37
C ALA A 212 -9.39 -12.79 -13.80
N ASP A 213 -10.22 -13.58 -14.50
CA ASP A 213 -11.54 -13.13 -14.94
C ASP A 213 -12.55 -13.11 -13.80
N LEU A 214 -12.56 -14.15 -12.97
CA LEU A 214 -13.47 -14.21 -11.81
C LEU A 214 -13.14 -13.11 -10.79
N LEU A 215 -11.87 -12.97 -10.43
CA LEU A 215 -11.43 -11.93 -9.51
C LEU A 215 -11.58 -10.54 -10.13
N GLY A 216 -11.27 -10.39 -11.42
CA GLY A 216 -11.47 -9.16 -12.17
C GLY A 216 -12.92 -8.67 -12.10
N TRP A 217 -13.89 -9.59 -12.18
CA TRP A 217 -15.31 -9.27 -12.10
C TRP A 217 -15.67 -8.78 -10.70
N TRP A 218 -15.25 -9.49 -9.65
CA TRP A 218 -15.49 -9.06 -8.27
C TRP A 218 -14.92 -7.66 -7.99
N LEU A 219 -13.72 -7.37 -8.53
CA LEU A 219 -13.02 -6.10 -8.39
C LEU A 219 -13.68 -4.97 -9.19
N CYS A 220 -14.08 -5.17 -10.44
CA CYS A 220 -14.72 -4.10 -11.22
C CYS A 220 -16.11 -3.74 -10.68
N GLU A 221 -16.83 -4.71 -10.09
CA GLU A 221 -18.10 -4.47 -9.38
C GLU A 221 -17.94 -3.65 -8.09
N ARG A 222 -16.70 -3.30 -7.69
CA ARG A 222 -16.45 -2.33 -6.61
C ARG A 222 -16.76 -0.90 -7.03
N GLN A 223 -16.84 -0.62 -8.33
CA GLN A 223 -17.14 0.72 -8.82
C GLN A 223 -18.60 1.09 -8.60
N LEU A 224 -18.80 2.19 -7.88
CA LEU A 224 -20.10 2.76 -7.58
C LEU A 224 -20.47 3.88 -8.58
N PRO A 225 -21.74 4.30 -8.66
CA PRO A 225 -22.18 5.39 -9.54
C PRO A 225 -21.36 6.68 -9.47
N SER A 226 -20.85 7.05 -8.29
CA SER A 226 -19.93 8.18 -8.05
C SER A 226 -18.59 8.06 -8.77
N GLY A 227 -18.21 6.86 -9.21
CA GLY A 227 -16.93 6.55 -9.83
C GLY A 227 -15.92 5.94 -8.87
N GLY A 228 -16.07 6.16 -7.57
CA GLY A 228 -15.20 5.60 -6.54
C GLY A 228 -15.39 4.09 -6.36
N LEU A 229 -14.37 3.43 -5.82
CA LEU A 229 -14.38 1.99 -5.57
C LEU A 229 -14.52 1.72 -4.07
N ASN A 230 -15.37 0.77 -3.68
CA ASN A 230 -15.49 0.33 -2.28
C ASN A 230 -14.66 -0.95 -1.99
N GLY A 231 -14.44 -1.25 -0.72
CA GLY A 231 -13.58 -2.38 -0.31
C GLY A 231 -14.23 -3.76 -0.39
N ARG A 232 -15.56 -3.81 -0.39
CA ARG A 232 -16.41 -5.01 -0.49
C ARG A 232 -17.87 -4.57 -0.71
N PRO A 233 -18.79 -5.47 -1.10
CA PRO A 233 -20.19 -5.13 -1.30
C PRO A 233 -20.82 -4.39 -0.11
N GLU A 234 -21.79 -3.49 -0.40
CA GLU A 234 -22.56 -2.74 0.60
C GLU A 234 -21.77 -1.75 1.47
N LYS A 235 -20.58 -1.32 1.01
CA LYS A 235 -19.74 -0.27 1.62
C LYS A 235 -19.69 0.99 0.76
N LEU A 236 -19.37 2.11 1.40
CA LEU A 236 -19.09 3.38 0.73
C LEU A 236 -17.77 3.30 -0.06
N PRO A 237 -17.61 4.11 -1.12
CA PRO A 237 -16.34 4.22 -1.83
C PRO A 237 -15.31 4.95 -0.96
N ASP A 238 -14.04 4.69 -1.25
CA ASP A 238 -12.91 5.26 -0.51
C ASP A 238 -11.68 5.34 -1.44
N VAL A 239 -10.87 6.39 -1.33
CA VAL A 239 -9.59 6.51 -2.04
C VAL A 239 -8.65 5.33 -1.73
N CYS A 240 -8.58 4.85 -0.49
CA CYS A 240 -7.68 3.74 -0.13
C CYS A 240 -8.14 2.40 -0.77
N TYR A 241 -9.44 2.12 -0.74
CA TYR A 241 -10.01 0.97 -1.43
C TYR A 241 -9.82 1.10 -2.94
N SER A 242 -9.95 2.32 -3.47
CA SER A 242 -9.73 2.60 -4.88
C SER A 242 -8.33 2.25 -5.33
N TRP A 243 -7.31 2.63 -4.56
CA TRP A 243 -5.93 2.18 -4.83
C TRP A 243 -5.81 0.65 -4.80
N TRP A 244 -6.27 -0.02 -3.74
CA TRP A 244 -6.11 -1.48 -3.60
C TRP A 244 -6.81 -2.27 -4.71
N VAL A 245 -8.02 -1.86 -5.11
CA VAL A 245 -8.77 -2.48 -6.20
C VAL A 245 -8.06 -2.21 -7.53
N LEU A 246 -7.66 -0.96 -7.80
CA LEU A 246 -7.02 -0.56 -9.05
C LEU A 246 -5.67 -1.25 -9.25
N ALA A 247 -4.84 -1.31 -8.20
CA ALA A 247 -3.58 -2.00 -8.19
C ALA A 247 -3.76 -3.50 -8.43
N SER A 248 -4.76 -4.12 -7.78
CA SER A 248 -5.08 -5.54 -7.99
C SER A 248 -5.51 -5.82 -9.44
N LEU A 249 -6.40 -5.00 -10.00
CA LEU A 249 -6.81 -5.07 -11.41
C LEU A 249 -5.60 -4.91 -12.35
N LYS A 250 -4.66 -4.00 -12.03
CA LYS A 250 -3.43 -3.83 -12.81
C LYS A 250 -2.55 -5.09 -12.77
N MET A 251 -2.37 -5.71 -11.60
CA MET A 251 -1.55 -6.91 -11.44
C MET A 251 -2.09 -8.12 -12.22
N ILE A 252 -3.42 -8.25 -12.31
CA ILE A 252 -4.09 -9.36 -13.02
C ILE A 252 -4.48 -9.04 -14.47
N GLY A 253 -4.06 -7.90 -15.02
CA GLY A 253 -4.33 -7.53 -16.41
C GLY A 253 -5.79 -7.14 -16.71
N ARG A 254 -6.55 -6.66 -15.72
CA ARG A 254 -7.98 -6.32 -15.83
C ARG A 254 -8.30 -4.86 -15.54
N LEU A 255 -7.30 -3.99 -15.52
CA LEU A 255 -7.46 -2.55 -15.28
C LEU A 255 -8.49 -1.85 -16.20
N HIS A 256 -8.69 -2.38 -17.41
CA HIS A 256 -9.62 -1.84 -18.39
C HIS A 256 -11.10 -2.16 -18.11
N TRP A 257 -11.42 -2.93 -17.05
CA TRP A 257 -12.79 -3.32 -16.70
C TRP A 257 -13.54 -2.27 -15.88
N ILE A 258 -12.87 -1.22 -15.42
CA ILE A 258 -13.50 -0.09 -14.73
C ILE A 258 -13.57 1.14 -15.64
N ASP A 259 -14.49 2.05 -15.33
CA ASP A 259 -14.54 3.39 -15.90
C ASP A 259 -13.45 4.27 -15.26
N LYS A 260 -12.34 4.44 -15.99
CA LYS A 260 -11.17 5.18 -15.50
C LYS A 260 -11.44 6.67 -15.32
N ASP A 261 -12.26 7.25 -16.18
CA ASP A 261 -12.54 8.68 -16.15
C ASP A 261 -13.39 9.03 -14.92
N LYS A 262 -14.41 8.21 -14.63
CA LYS A 262 -15.20 8.37 -13.41
C LYS A 262 -14.38 8.18 -12.14
N LEU A 263 -13.48 7.19 -12.13
CA LEU A 263 -12.62 6.99 -10.96
C LEU A 263 -11.65 8.16 -10.77
N ARG A 264 -11.09 8.70 -11.86
CA ARG A 264 -10.25 9.90 -11.82
C ARG A 264 -11.03 11.08 -11.23
N THR A 265 -12.27 11.31 -11.67
CA THR A 265 -13.15 12.35 -11.11
C THR A 265 -13.38 12.15 -9.61
N PHE A 266 -13.68 10.93 -9.16
CA PHE A 266 -13.85 10.65 -7.74
C PHE A 266 -12.60 10.94 -6.92
N ILE A 267 -11.42 10.50 -7.37
CA ILE A 267 -10.16 10.73 -6.64
C ILE A 267 -9.85 12.24 -6.56
N LEU A 268 -10.01 12.98 -7.66
CA LEU A 268 -9.78 14.43 -7.69
C LEU A 268 -10.76 15.18 -6.78
N ALA A 269 -12.01 14.72 -6.68
CA ALA A 269 -13.01 15.28 -5.77
C ALA A 269 -12.66 15.09 -4.28
N CYS A 270 -11.72 14.19 -3.93
CA CYS A 270 -11.28 13.96 -2.55
C CYS A 270 -10.12 14.87 -2.11
N GLN A 271 -9.72 15.84 -2.95
CA GLN A 271 -8.69 16.83 -2.61
C GLN A 271 -9.26 17.92 -1.70
N ASP A 272 -8.44 18.46 -0.81
CA ASP A 272 -8.73 19.72 -0.12
C ASP A 272 -8.08 20.88 -0.88
N GLU A 273 -8.91 21.81 -1.36
CA GLU A 273 -8.45 22.96 -2.16
C GLU A 273 -7.72 24.01 -1.33
N GLU A 274 -7.91 24.06 -0.02
CA GLU A 274 -7.28 25.02 0.86
C GLU A 274 -5.92 24.50 1.32
N THR A 275 -5.90 23.31 1.91
CA THR A 275 -4.75 22.75 2.62
C THR A 275 -3.90 21.79 1.78
N GLY A 276 -4.47 21.21 0.71
CA GLY A 276 -3.85 20.09 0.00
C GLY A 276 -4.10 18.76 0.69
N GLY A 277 -3.41 17.71 0.23
CA GLY A 277 -3.73 16.33 0.62
C GLY A 277 -5.01 15.77 0.00
N PHE A 278 -5.29 14.49 0.29
CA PHE A 278 -6.52 13.80 -0.06
C PHE A 278 -7.14 13.17 1.18
N ALA A 279 -8.47 13.13 1.22
CA ALA A 279 -9.25 12.40 2.20
C ALA A 279 -9.71 11.04 1.65
N ASP A 280 -10.40 10.26 2.47
CA ASP A 280 -11.04 9.01 2.02
C ASP A 280 -12.21 9.27 1.07
N ARG A 281 -12.96 10.36 1.27
CA ARG A 281 -14.10 10.80 0.45
C ARG A 281 -14.16 12.32 0.30
N PRO A 282 -14.92 12.86 -0.68
CA PRO A 282 -15.08 14.30 -0.84
C PRO A 282 -15.63 14.98 0.42
N GLY A 283 -14.92 16.01 0.90
CA GLY A 283 -15.31 16.81 2.06
C GLY A 283 -14.90 16.26 3.43
N ASP A 284 -14.32 15.06 3.50
CA ASP A 284 -13.73 14.51 4.74
C ASP A 284 -12.33 15.12 4.99
N MET A 285 -11.76 14.86 6.18
CA MET A 285 -10.44 15.38 6.56
C MET A 285 -9.31 14.65 5.83
N VAL A 286 -8.34 15.41 5.31
CA VAL A 286 -7.18 14.87 4.59
C VAL A 286 -6.14 14.23 5.52
N ASP A 287 -5.42 13.24 5.02
CA ASP A 287 -4.29 12.63 5.73
C ASP A 287 -3.19 12.10 4.77
N PRO A 288 -1.97 11.83 5.26
CA PRO A 288 -0.89 11.32 4.41
C PRO A 288 -1.16 9.96 3.75
N PHE A 289 -2.00 9.11 4.36
CA PHE A 289 -2.30 7.77 3.86
C PHE A 289 -3.18 7.82 2.61
N HIS A 290 -4.29 8.55 2.67
CA HIS A 290 -5.15 8.78 1.52
C HIS A 290 -4.47 9.67 0.48
N THR A 291 -3.59 10.60 0.89
CA THR A 291 -2.77 11.39 -0.04
C THR A 291 -1.87 10.51 -0.90
N LEU A 292 -1.16 9.53 -0.32
CA LEU A 292 -0.36 8.58 -1.10
C LEU A 292 -1.25 7.83 -2.10
N PHE A 293 -2.37 7.27 -1.63
CA PHE A 293 -3.23 6.43 -2.47
C PHE A 293 -4.00 7.19 -3.55
N GLY A 294 -4.33 8.46 -3.31
CA GLY A 294 -4.85 9.36 -4.33
C GLY A 294 -3.83 9.59 -5.45
N ILE A 295 -2.61 10.00 -5.08
CA ILE A 295 -1.51 10.23 -6.04
C ILE A 295 -1.14 8.94 -6.79
N ALA A 296 -1.00 7.82 -6.09
CA ALA A 296 -0.67 6.53 -6.69
C ALA A 296 -1.81 6.03 -7.61
N GLY A 297 -3.06 6.20 -7.21
CA GLY A 297 -4.23 5.90 -8.05
C GLY A 297 -4.23 6.71 -9.35
N LEU A 298 -4.03 8.03 -9.26
CA LEU A 298 -3.93 8.90 -10.44
C LEU A 298 -2.76 8.52 -11.35
N SER A 299 -1.61 8.14 -10.78
CA SER A 299 -0.47 7.60 -11.54
C SER A 299 -0.85 6.35 -12.34
N LEU A 300 -1.51 5.36 -11.72
CA LEU A 300 -1.97 4.15 -12.42
C LEU A 300 -3.07 4.42 -13.46
N LEU A 301 -3.85 5.48 -13.28
CA LEU A 301 -4.83 5.95 -14.26
C LEU A 301 -4.21 6.74 -15.43
N GLY A 302 -2.90 6.99 -15.39
CA GLY A 302 -2.15 7.60 -16.49
C GLY A 302 -1.94 9.11 -16.36
N ALA A 303 -2.05 9.68 -15.15
CA ALA A 303 -1.57 11.04 -14.91
C ALA A 303 -0.07 11.13 -15.24
N THR A 304 0.29 12.10 -16.07
CA THR A 304 1.66 12.31 -16.57
C THR A 304 2.48 13.25 -15.68
N GLU A 305 1.79 13.97 -14.81
CA GLU A 305 2.33 14.98 -13.91
C GLU A 305 2.96 14.37 -12.64
N VAL A 306 2.78 13.06 -12.44
CA VAL A 306 3.35 12.28 -11.34
C VAL A 306 4.16 11.12 -11.89
N LYS A 307 5.17 10.66 -11.15
CA LYS A 307 5.97 9.49 -11.55
C LYS A 307 5.08 8.24 -11.64
N THR A 308 5.49 7.29 -12.48
CA THR A 308 4.86 5.97 -12.56
C THR A 308 5.06 5.20 -11.25
N VAL A 309 3.96 4.76 -10.64
CA VAL A 309 3.98 3.92 -9.44
C VAL A 309 3.90 2.45 -9.80
N ASN A 310 4.61 1.62 -9.04
CA ASN A 310 4.51 0.18 -9.11
C ASN A 310 3.24 -0.32 -8.37
N PRO A 311 2.37 -1.10 -9.01
CA PRO A 311 1.11 -1.56 -8.41
C PRO A 311 1.30 -2.62 -7.33
N VAL A 312 2.49 -3.24 -7.22
CA VAL A 312 2.74 -4.32 -6.25
C VAL A 312 3.29 -3.75 -4.95
N LEU A 313 4.28 -2.86 -5.04
CA LEU A 313 5.02 -2.33 -3.88
C LEU A 313 4.60 -0.91 -3.49
N CYS A 314 3.71 -0.27 -4.27
CA CYS A 314 3.31 1.12 -4.09
C CYS A 314 4.53 2.04 -3.91
N MET A 315 5.49 1.94 -4.83
CA MET A 315 6.73 2.71 -4.85
C MET A 315 6.99 3.22 -6.28
N PRO A 316 7.74 4.31 -6.47
CA PRO A 316 8.13 4.76 -7.80
C PRO A 316 8.89 3.69 -8.58
N GLU A 317 8.52 3.47 -9.85
CA GLU A 317 9.11 2.45 -10.72
C GLU A 317 10.61 2.71 -10.98
N ASP A 318 11.05 3.98 -11.00
CA ASP A 318 12.47 4.35 -11.12
C ASP A 318 13.30 3.90 -9.91
N THR A 319 12.74 3.98 -8.69
CA THR A 319 13.36 3.44 -7.47
C THR A 319 13.55 1.92 -7.56
N LEU A 320 12.54 1.17 -8.02
CA LEU A 320 12.66 -0.29 -8.16
C LEU A 320 13.63 -0.67 -9.29
N ARG A 321 13.64 0.08 -10.39
CA ARG A 321 14.59 -0.11 -11.49
C ARG A 321 16.03 0.11 -11.05
N ARG A 322 16.30 1.10 -10.18
CA ARG A 322 17.63 1.38 -9.63
C ARG A 322 18.23 0.15 -8.94
N ILE A 323 17.41 -0.64 -8.25
CA ILE A 323 17.84 -1.87 -7.57
C ILE A 323 17.65 -3.14 -8.43
N ASN A 324 17.42 -2.99 -9.74
CA ASN A 324 17.17 -4.08 -10.70
C ASN A 324 16.02 -5.01 -10.29
N LEU A 325 15.00 -4.47 -9.61
CA LEU A 325 13.82 -5.23 -9.20
C LEU A 325 12.73 -5.05 -10.24
N HIS A 326 12.38 -6.15 -10.91
CA HIS A 326 11.22 -6.24 -11.79
C HIS A 326 10.27 -7.34 -11.30
N ILE A 327 8.97 -7.06 -11.32
CA ILE A 327 7.90 -8.00 -11.00
C ILE A 327 7.02 -8.12 -12.24
N GLU A 328 6.91 -9.33 -12.77
CA GLU A 328 6.06 -9.62 -13.92
C GLU A 328 4.59 -9.64 -13.50
N LEU A 329 3.74 -9.00 -14.30
CA LEU A 329 2.29 -8.91 -14.11
C LEU A 329 1.58 -9.66 -15.24
N LEU A 330 0.32 -10.03 -15.05
CA LEU A 330 -0.46 -10.62 -16.13
C LEU A 330 -0.75 -9.57 -17.21
N SER A 331 -0.69 -9.99 -18.48
CA SER A 331 -1.11 -9.15 -19.60
C SER A 331 -2.64 -9.05 -19.67
N SER A 332 -3.12 -7.95 -20.28
CA SER A 332 -4.53 -7.77 -20.61
C SER A 332 -5.02 -8.78 -21.63
#